data_AF-A0A497HVZ7-F1
#
_entry.id   AF-A0A497HVZ7-F1
#
_cell.length_a   1.000
_cell.length_b   1.000
_cell.length_c   1.000
_cell.angle_alpha   90.00
_cell.angle_beta   90.00
_cell.angle_gamma   90.00
#
_symmetry.space_group_name_H-M   'P 1'
#
loop_
_entity.id
_entity.type
_entity.pdbx_description
1 polymer ?
#
loop_
_entity_poly.entity_id
_entity_poly.type
_entity_poly.pdbx_seq_one_letter_code
_entity_poly.pdbx_strand_id
1 'polypeptide(L)'
;MQGVRQKLNEEVLLQLPSCEVKPRERLRLSPRQRRAAIRLLAEKGVEGIEELLKSAEEEEEFKRWMERRRQEYLKERRQRLKELKERMRKELERLRRERESAERRVEIIEIPPGSLMELGIEDELIAALEGRAEMERERKSLLRRLLDILLRIWYALRRAFARVIKFLFGRERGGRKREVRTPVRGLEGRFRGLSTALESRLLKDPELQREVDRRLVERWGERGRRIVKRKFRDEEEYLQASKRLLKEILQERLREREEEMKRRREEAKRLKEEKKRLMVGEEALKSRLREEKKSLEEAARSWSRERLKEELLKSFERMGYVRRGEGGYEITESLVERFSELIYSEVVGEMGGMRRVLRGGQQVNLGMYERGRLKSVLEEPHMDLLESLIQSKMNHPRVRGIYEEDMVVLREEEVSLLHVIILFDSSGSMEERGRLGAAKRAALALYRAVKRDNPNNMVDFIAFATDVERVSLRDIMARTPHGFTNMEKALRAAMGLLKDYPGERNLVYLITDGLPEAYDTESGPVAGDLKEALRRSVEAAGELARLREVHFHFFLLEPRDETYVSAAREIVSAAGGTLVITDPENLEKQVVQRYYL
;
A
#
# COMPACT_ATOMS: atom_id res chain seq x y z
N MET A 1 -18.27 37.04 7.19
CA MET A 1 -17.13 36.15 6.89
C MET A 1 -16.21 36.08 8.10
N GLN A 2 -16.57 35.27 9.10
CA GLN A 2 -15.70 34.81 10.19
C GLN A 2 -16.54 33.84 11.01
N GLY A 3 -16.12 32.59 11.07
CA GLY A 3 -16.87 31.49 11.66
C GLY A 3 -16.80 30.27 10.75
N VAL A 4 -16.45 29.12 11.33
CA VAL A 4 -16.23 27.80 10.68
C VAL A 4 -14.79 27.50 10.21
N ARG A 5 -13.78 27.72 11.07
CA ARG A 5 -12.47 27.04 10.88
C ARG A 5 -11.72 26.60 12.15
N GLN A 6 -12.38 26.59 13.32
CA GLN A 6 -11.85 26.01 14.55
C GLN A 6 -12.95 25.22 15.24
N LYS A 7 -12.97 23.91 15.00
CA LYS A 7 -13.64 22.85 15.78
C LYS A 7 -13.52 21.57 14.95
N LEU A 8 -12.35 20.95 14.94
CA LEU A 8 -12.15 19.57 14.47
C LEU A 8 -10.77 19.01 14.85
N ASN A 9 -10.16 19.50 15.93
CA ASN A 9 -9.05 18.83 16.59
C ASN A 9 -9.36 18.84 18.09
N GLU A 10 -9.14 17.70 18.75
CA GLU A 10 -9.38 17.41 20.18
C GLU A 10 -10.84 17.06 20.55
N GLU A 11 -11.22 15.81 20.28
CA GLU A 11 -11.84 14.89 21.25
C GLU A 11 -12.24 13.57 20.56
N VAL A 12 -11.25 12.69 20.34
CA VAL A 12 -11.43 11.24 20.52
C VAL A 12 -10.14 10.76 21.19
N LEU A 13 -10.12 10.92 22.52
CA LEU A 13 -9.13 10.33 23.40
C LEU A 13 -9.12 8.80 23.20
N LEU A 14 -7.90 8.28 23.05
CA LEU A 14 -7.43 7.01 23.62
C LEU A 14 -8.29 5.76 23.36
N GLN A 15 -8.21 5.24 22.14
CA GLN A 15 -8.14 3.79 21.99
C GLN A 15 -6.66 3.39 22.06
N LEU A 16 -6.20 3.03 23.25
CA LEU A 16 -4.99 2.21 23.37
C LEU A 16 -5.16 1.01 22.40
N PRO A 17 -4.22 0.74 21.49
CA PRO A 17 -4.30 -0.46 20.68
C PRO A 17 -4.37 -1.63 21.65
N SER A 18 -5.38 -2.49 21.48
CA SER A 18 -5.49 -3.69 22.31
C SER A 18 -4.15 -4.41 22.29
N CYS A 19 -3.60 -4.68 23.47
CA CYS A 19 -2.38 -5.49 23.63
C CYS A 19 -2.56 -6.93 23.14
N GLU A 20 -3.70 -7.26 22.53
CA GLU A 20 -3.90 -8.44 21.70
C GLU A 20 -3.58 -8.13 20.23
N VAL A 21 -2.32 -7.76 19.97
CA VAL A 21 -1.74 -8.14 18.67
C VAL A 21 -1.71 -9.66 18.71
N LYS A 22 -2.74 -10.32 18.14
CA LYS A 22 -2.67 -11.76 17.81
C LYS A 22 -1.27 -11.98 17.25
N PRO A 23 -0.46 -12.91 17.80
CA PRO A 23 0.88 -13.12 17.30
C PRO A 23 0.73 -13.44 15.82
N ARG A 24 0.97 -12.45 14.95
CA ARG A 24 1.02 -12.70 13.51
C ARG A 24 2.00 -13.84 13.38
N GLU A 25 1.55 -14.99 12.91
CA GLU A 25 2.37 -16.18 12.78
C GLU A 25 3.68 -15.72 12.14
N ARG A 26 4.75 -15.64 12.97
CA ARG A 26 6.04 -15.18 12.48
C ARG A 26 6.38 -16.13 11.36
N LEU A 27 6.86 -15.63 10.24
CA LEU A 27 7.39 -16.47 9.18
C LEU A 27 8.41 -17.42 9.82
N ARG A 28 8.01 -18.67 10.07
CA ARG A 28 8.84 -19.67 10.73
C ARG A 28 9.69 -20.29 9.65
N LEU A 29 10.74 -19.58 9.26
CA LEU A 29 11.77 -20.16 8.42
C LEU A 29 12.37 -21.37 9.16
N SER A 30 12.49 -22.50 8.46
CA SER A 30 13.22 -23.66 8.95
C SER A 30 14.68 -23.28 9.24
N PRO A 31 15.42 -24.03 10.09
CA PRO A 31 16.84 -23.74 10.31
C PRO A 31 17.66 -23.70 9.01
N ARG A 32 17.31 -24.54 8.02
CA ARG A 32 17.92 -24.50 6.68
C ARG A 32 17.60 -23.22 5.94
N GLN A 33 16.34 -22.81 5.90
CA GLN A 33 15.91 -21.56 5.25
C GLN A 33 16.49 -20.31 5.93
N ARG A 34 16.65 -20.31 7.26
CA ARG A 34 17.31 -19.19 7.96
C ARG A 34 18.77 -19.06 7.54
N ARG A 35 19.49 -20.19 7.43
CA ARG A 35 20.87 -20.20 6.96
C ARG A 35 20.97 -19.72 5.52
N ALA A 36 20.10 -20.22 4.64
CA ALA A 36 20.01 -19.78 3.25
C ALA A 36 19.70 -18.28 3.15
N ALA A 37 18.75 -17.78 3.96
CA ALA A 37 18.39 -16.37 3.99
C ALA A 37 19.55 -15.48 4.45
N ILE A 38 20.26 -15.87 5.51
CA ILE A 38 21.43 -15.13 6.00
C ILE A 38 22.52 -15.09 4.93
N ARG A 39 22.80 -16.22 4.26
CA ARG A 39 23.78 -16.30 3.16
C ARG A 39 23.39 -15.38 2.00
N LEU A 40 22.17 -15.53 1.49
CA LEU A 40 21.69 -14.72 0.36
C LEU A 40 21.64 -13.23 0.69
N LEU A 41 21.23 -12.86 1.90
CA LEU A 41 21.24 -11.47 2.34
C LEU A 41 22.66 -10.90 2.47
N ALA A 42 23.61 -11.68 2.98
CA ALA A 42 24.98 -11.21 3.15
C ALA A 42 25.70 -11.05 1.79
N GLU A 43 25.49 -11.99 0.86
CA GLU A 43 26.17 -12.01 -0.44
C GLU A 43 25.50 -11.11 -1.50
N LYS A 44 24.17 -11.11 -1.57
CA LYS A 44 23.37 -10.44 -2.61
C LYS A 44 22.54 -9.28 -2.08
N GLY A 45 22.66 -8.94 -0.80
CA GLY A 45 21.85 -7.91 -0.17
C GLY A 45 20.35 -8.24 -0.23
N VAL A 46 19.54 -7.19 -0.41
CA VAL A 46 18.07 -7.28 -0.44
C VAL A 46 17.55 -8.08 -1.64
N GLU A 47 18.31 -8.10 -2.74
CA GLU A 47 17.95 -8.85 -3.95
C GLU A 47 17.98 -10.37 -3.69
N GLY A 48 18.83 -10.82 -2.76
CA GLY A 48 18.89 -12.21 -2.31
C GLY A 48 17.56 -12.74 -1.73
N ILE A 49 16.66 -11.86 -1.29
CA ILE A 49 15.32 -12.27 -0.83
C ILE A 49 14.49 -12.82 -2.00
N GLU A 50 14.60 -12.26 -3.20
CA GLU A 50 13.84 -12.75 -4.34
C GLU A 50 14.26 -14.16 -4.74
N GLU A 51 15.55 -14.45 -4.63
CA GLU A 51 16.11 -15.78 -4.85
C GLU A 51 15.67 -16.77 -3.77
N LEU A 52 15.67 -16.34 -2.50
CA LEU A 52 15.11 -17.13 -1.39
C LEU A 52 13.64 -17.48 -1.65
N LEU A 53 12.87 -16.53 -2.16
CA LEU A 53 11.46 -16.75 -2.49
C LEU A 53 11.28 -17.73 -3.66
N LYS A 54 12.13 -17.66 -4.68
CA LYS A 54 12.14 -18.63 -5.78
C LYS A 54 12.47 -20.04 -5.28
N SER A 55 13.50 -20.19 -4.45
CA SER A 55 13.88 -21.50 -3.90
C SER A 55 12.83 -22.06 -2.93
N ALA A 56 12.19 -21.19 -2.15
CA ALA A 56 11.17 -21.60 -1.19
C ALA A 56 9.87 -22.07 -1.90
N GLU A 57 9.60 -21.60 -3.12
CA GLU A 57 8.48 -22.07 -3.93
C GLU A 57 8.58 -23.55 -4.34
N GLU A 58 9.71 -24.23 -4.15
CA GLU A 58 9.83 -25.66 -4.47
C GLU A 58 9.39 -26.56 -3.30
N GLU A 59 9.44 -26.07 -2.06
CA GLU A 59 9.13 -26.84 -0.85
C GLU A 59 7.62 -26.92 -0.53
N GLU A 60 7.10 -28.13 -0.24
CA GLU A 60 5.69 -28.33 0.08
C GLU A 60 5.22 -27.56 1.32
N GLU A 61 6.02 -27.51 2.39
CA GLU A 61 5.62 -26.81 3.63
C GLU A 61 5.45 -25.31 3.40
N PHE A 62 6.34 -24.71 2.62
CA PHE A 62 6.28 -23.31 2.27
C PHE A 62 5.09 -23.01 1.35
N LYS A 63 4.82 -23.87 0.34
CA LYS A 63 3.60 -23.79 -0.48
C LYS A 63 2.34 -23.83 0.38
N ARG A 64 2.27 -24.74 1.37
CA ARG A 64 1.12 -24.85 2.29
C ARG A 64 0.98 -23.63 3.20
N TRP A 65 2.07 -23.04 3.66
CA TRP A 65 2.06 -21.80 4.43
C TRP A 65 1.58 -20.61 3.56
N MET A 66 2.12 -20.49 2.35
CA MET A 66 1.74 -19.48 1.37
C MET A 66 0.26 -19.57 0.98
N GLU A 67 -0.25 -20.77 0.72
CA GLU A 67 -1.64 -20.98 0.36
C GLU A 67 -2.58 -20.65 1.54
N ARG A 68 -2.21 -21.01 2.78
CA ARG A 68 -2.96 -20.58 3.98
C ARG A 68 -3.02 -19.06 4.11
N ARG A 69 -1.88 -18.37 3.94
CA ARG A 69 -1.80 -16.91 4.05
C ARG A 69 -2.56 -16.21 2.94
N ARG A 70 -2.49 -16.76 1.72
CA ARG A 70 -3.29 -16.33 0.57
C ARG A 70 -4.77 -16.48 0.87
N GLN A 71 -5.21 -17.59 1.46
CA GLN A 71 -6.61 -17.80 1.83
C GLN A 71 -7.08 -16.83 2.92
N GLU A 72 -6.28 -16.58 3.95
CA GLU A 72 -6.58 -15.57 4.97
C GLU A 72 -6.76 -14.19 4.37
N TYR A 73 -5.85 -13.80 3.47
CA TYR A 73 -5.97 -12.52 2.79
C TYR A 73 -7.17 -12.42 1.88
N LEU A 74 -7.44 -13.48 1.11
CA LEU A 74 -8.65 -13.55 0.30
C LEU A 74 -9.89 -13.45 1.20
N LYS A 75 -9.86 -13.98 2.41
CA LYS A 75 -10.94 -13.86 3.40
C LYS A 75 -11.09 -12.41 3.90
N GLU A 76 -10.02 -11.75 4.32
CA GLU A 76 -10.03 -10.33 4.72
C GLU A 76 -10.53 -9.42 3.58
N ARG A 77 -10.09 -9.69 2.35
CA ARG A 77 -10.47 -8.90 1.18
C ARG A 77 -11.90 -9.17 0.74
N ARG A 78 -12.39 -10.42 0.84
CA ARG A 78 -13.81 -10.76 0.67
C ARG A 78 -14.68 -10.03 1.68
N GLN A 79 -14.22 -9.89 2.92
CA GLN A 79 -14.92 -9.13 3.95
C GLN A 79 -14.98 -7.62 3.60
N ARG A 80 -13.87 -7.01 3.21
CA ARG A 80 -13.84 -5.62 2.73
C ARG A 80 -14.73 -5.40 1.51
N LEU A 81 -14.71 -6.33 0.54
CA LEU A 81 -15.59 -6.29 -0.62
C LEU A 81 -17.06 -6.42 -0.22
N LYS A 82 -17.38 -7.23 0.80
CA LYS A 82 -18.74 -7.36 1.34
C LYS A 82 -19.20 -6.04 1.96
N GLU A 83 -18.35 -5.40 2.77
CA GLU A 83 -18.63 -4.09 3.38
C GLU A 83 -18.82 -3.00 2.32
N LEU A 84 -17.95 -2.96 1.30
CA LEU A 84 -18.07 -2.02 0.18
C LEU A 84 -19.37 -2.25 -0.61
N LYS A 85 -19.68 -3.51 -0.96
CA LYS A 85 -20.95 -3.86 -1.63
C LYS A 85 -22.16 -3.43 -0.79
N GLU A 86 -22.11 -3.58 0.52
CA GLU A 86 -23.20 -3.16 1.40
C GLU A 86 -23.36 -1.63 1.42
N ARG A 87 -22.25 -0.87 1.52
CA ARG A 87 -22.27 0.59 1.42
C ARG A 87 -22.86 1.05 0.08
N MET A 88 -22.39 0.49 -1.02
CA MET A 88 -22.88 0.84 -2.36
C MET A 88 -24.33 0.40 -2.59
N ARG A 89 -24.76 -0.72 -2.00
CA ARG A 89 -26.18 -1.13 -2.03
C ARG A 89 -27.07 -0.12 -1.33
N LYS A 90 -26.69 0.36 -0.13
CA LYS A 90 -27.43 1.40 0.61
C LYS A 90 -27.54 2.69 -0.21
N GLU A 91 -26.48 3.06 -0.89
CA GLU A 91 -26.44 4.24 -1.74
C GLU A 91 -27.28 4.09 -3.01
N LEU A 92 -27.26 2.91 -3.64
CA LEU A 92 -28.13 2.58 -4.78
C LEU A 92 -29.61 2.56 -4.36
N GLU A 93 -29.94 2.01 -3.19
CA GLU A 93 -31.31 2.02 -2.65
C GLU A 93 -31.80 3.45 -2.37
N ARG A 94 -30.91 4.33 -1.88
CA ARG A 94 -31.21 5.76 -1.73
C ARG A 94 -31.51 6.42 -3.07
N LEU A 95 -30.65 6.25 -4.07
CA LEU A 95 -30.83 6.82 -5.41
C LEU A 95 -32.10 6.30 -6.10
N ARG A 96 -32.43 5.01 -5.93
CA ARG A 96 -33.67 4.42 -6.44
C ARG A 96 -34.91 5.05 -5.80
N ARG A 97 -34.91 5.26 -4.48
CA ARG A 97 -36.02 5.93 -3.77
C ARG A 97 -36.20 7.37 -4.26
N GLU A 98 -35.10 8.10 -4.42
CA GLU A 98 -35.13 9.47 -4.95
C GLU A 98 -35.67 9.50 -6.39
N ARG A 99 -35.28 8.54 -7.22
CA ARG A 99 -35.79 8.37 -8.59
C ARG A 99 -37.27 8.02 -8.62
N GLU A 100 -37.74 7.05 -7.84
CA GLU A 100 -39.16 6.68 -7.76
C GLU A 100 -40.02 7.82 -7.25
N SER A 101 -39.50 8.64 -6.33
CA SER A 101 -40.17 9.87 -5.87
C SER A 101 -40.26 10.91 -7.00
N ALA A 102 -39.19 11.09 -7.78
CA ALA A 102 -39.21 11.97 -8.95
C ALA A 102 -40.18 11.45 -10.04
N GLU A 103 -40.23 10.13 -10.29
CA GLU A 103 -41.15 9.52 -11.25
C GLU A 103 -42.62 9.74 -10.85
N ARG A 104 -42.96 9.53 -9.57
CA ARG A 104 -44.31 9.83 -9.05
C ARG A 104 -44.67 11.31 -9.20
N ARG A 105 -43.73 12.23 -8.95
CA ARG A 105 -43.94 13.67 -9.15
C ARG A 105 -44.21 14.01 -10.62
N VAL A 106 -43.53 13.36 -11.56
CA VAL A 106 -43.78 13.54 -13.00
C VAL A 106 -45.16 13.00 -13.39
N GLU A 107 -45.55 11.81 -12.92
CA GLU A 107 -46.87 11.24 -13.23
C GLU A 107 -48.01 12.13 -12.74
N ILE A 108 -47.91 12.71 -11.53
CA ILE A 108 -48.90 13.64 -10.98
C ILE A 108 -49.05 14.89 -11.87
N ILE A 109 -47.96 15.39 -12.45
CA ILE A 109 -47.97 16.56 -13.34
C ILE A 109 -48.50 16.21 -14.74
N GLU A 110 -48.30 14.98 -15.21
CA GLU A 110 -48.73 14.51 -16.53
C GLU A 110 -50.20 14.06 -16.59
N ILE A 111 -50.85 13.75 -15.46
CA ILE A 111 -52.30 13.47 -15.41
C ILE A 111 -53.07 14.80 -15.59
N PRO A 112 -53.86 14.98 -16.68
CA PRO A 112 -54.67 16.18 -16.83
C PRO A 112 -55.90 16.09 -15.91
N PRO A 113 -56.14 17.03 -14.98
CA PRO A 113 -57.44 17.14 -14.34
C PRO A 113 -58.44 17.58 -15.41
N GLY A 114 -59.27 16.65 -15.90
CA GLY A 114 -60.43 16.96 -16.74
C GLY A 114 -60.11 17.42 -18.16
N SER A 115 -59.85 16.46 -19.06
CA SER A 115 -60.12 16.55 -20.51
C SER A 115 -59.53 17.74 -21.30
N LEU A 116 -58.70 17.41 -22.30
CA LEU A 116 -58.33 18.25 -23.45
C LEU A 116 -59.52 18.96 -24.18
N MET A 117 -60.77 18.73 -23.77
CA MET A 117 -61.97 19.37 -24.30
C MET A 117 -62.26 20.77 -23.72
N GLU A 118 -61.65 21.18 -22.59
CA GLU A 118 -61.89 22.53 -22.04
C GLU A 118 -61.00 23.62 -22.66
N LEU A 119 -59.84 23.25 -23.21
CA LEU A 119 -58.91 24.15 -23.92
C LEU A 119 -59.54 24.83 -25.14
N GLY A 120 -60.54 24.23 -25.76
CA GLY A 120 -61.19 24.79 -26.95
C GLY A 120 -62.30 25.80 -26.65
N ILE A 121 -62.81 25.84 -25.41
CA ILE A 121 -64.06 26.56 -25.13
C ILE A 121 -63.83 28.07 -25.06
N GLU A 122 -62.75 28.50 -24.41
CA GLU A 122 -62.41 29.93 -24.25
C GLU A 122 -61.87 30.55 -25.54
N ASP A 123 -61.04 29.82 -26.29
CA ASP A 123 -60.58 30.24 -27.63
C ASP A 123 -61.74 30.33 -28.64
N GLU A 124 -62.66 29.36 -28.64
CA GLU A 124 -63.86 29.42 -29.49
C GLU A 124 -64.81 30.56 -29.09
N LEU A 125 -64.93 30.87 -27.80
CA LEU A 125 -65.68 32.01 -27.26
C LEU A 125 -65.08 33.36 -27.70
N ILE A 126 -63.77 33.51 -27.60
CA ILE A 126 -63.06 34.73 -28.02
C ILE A 126 -63.17 34.91 -29.54
N ALA A 127 -62.95 33.85 -30.34
CA ALA A 127 -63.06 33.89 -31.80
C ALA A 127 -64.49 34.22 -32.27
N ALA A 128 -65.51 33.74 -31.55
CA ALA A 128 -66.90 34.08 -31.78
C ALA A 128 -67.20 35.56 -31.46
N LEU A 129 -66.67 36.09 -30.34
CA LEU A 129 -66.79 37.51 -29.96
C LEU A 129 -66.06 38.47 -30.92
N GLU A 130 -65.03 38.00 -31.62
CA GLU A 130 -64.26 38.78 -32.61
C GLU A 130 -64.85 38.78 -34.04
N GLY A 131 -65.93 38.02 -34.29
CA GLY A 131 -66.52 37.89 -35.63
C GLY A 131 -65.63 37.14 -36.64
N ARG A 132 -64.55 36.48 -36.18
CA ARG A 132 -63.59 35.73 -37.01
C ARG A 132 -64.01 34.29 -37.27
N ALA A 133 -65.23 33.91 -36.87
CA ALA A 133 -65.72 32.54 -36.82
C ALA A 133 -65.82 31.81 -38.18
N GLU A 134 -65.69 32.52 -39.31
CA GLU A 134 -65.79 31.92 -40.64
C GLU A 134 -64.44 31.40 -41.18
N MET A 135 -63.32 32.05 -40.90
CA MET A 135 -61.99 31.65 -41.41
C MET A 135 -61.38 30.46 -40.65
N GLU A 136 -61.71 30.25 -39.37
CA GLU A 136 -61.24 29.09 -38.62
C GLU A 136 -62.00 27.78 -38.94
N ARG A 137 -63.21 27.88 -39.51
CA ARG A 137 -64.03 26.70 -39.84
C ARG A 137 -63.36 25.81 -40.89
N GLU A 138 -62.64 26.38 -41.85
CA GLU A 138 -61.94 25.61 -42.89
C GLU A 138 -60.72 24.86 -42.35
N ARG A 139 -59.89 25.49 -41.50
CA ARG A 139 -58.75 24.81 -40.85
C ARG A 139 -59.21 23.71 -39.88
N LYS A 140 -60.29 23.96 -39.11
CA LYS A 140 -60.89 22.99 -38.18
C LYS A 140 -61.61 21.85 -38.90
N SER A 141 -62.09 22.03 -40.14
CA SER A 141 -62.68 20.95 -40.97
C SER A 141 -61.66 19.86 -41.31
N LEU A 142 -60.43 20.25 -41.66
CA LEU A 142 -59.34 19.31 -41.97
C LEU A 142 -58.83 18.60 -40.71
N LEU A 143 -58.67 19.34 -39.61
CA LEU A 143 -58.27 18.75 -38.32
C LEU A 143 -59.35 17.87 -37.71
N ARG A 144 -60.65 18.22 -37.82
CA ARG A 144 -61.77 17.35 -37.38
C ARG A 144 -61.85 16.06 -38.18
N ARG A 145 -61.58 16.07 -39.50
CA ARG A 145 -61.51 14.83 -40.29
C ARG A 145 -60.36 13.93 -39.84
N LEU A 146 -59.20 14.51 -39.53
CA LEU A 146 -58.05 13.76 -39.02
C LEU A 146 -58.29 13.22 -37.59
N LEU A 147 -58.89 14.04 -36.72
CA LEU A 147 -59.29 13.66 -35.37
C LEU A 147 -60.41 12.63 -35.36
N ASP A 148 -61.37 12.67 -36.28
CA ASP A 148 -62.43 11.65 -36.42
C ASP A 148 -61.85 10.30 -36.86
N ILE A 149 -60.81 10.31 -37.70
CA ILE A 149 -60.08 9.08 -38.07
C ILE A 149 -59.35 8.51 -36.85
N LEU A 150 -58.63 9.35 -36.08
CA LEU A 150 -57.95 8.94 -34.85
C LEU A 150 -58.91 8.52 -33.74
N LEU A 151 -60.04 9.21 -33.58
CA LEU A 151 -61.11 8.89 -32.63
C LEU A 151 -61.83 7.61 -33.03
N ARG A 152 -62.02 7.30 -34.32
CA ARG A 152 -62.54 6.01 -34.77
C ARG A 152 -61.59 4.87 -34.44
N ILE A 153 -60.29 5.06 -34.64
CA ILE A 153 -59.26 4.09 -34.23
C ILE A 153 -59.26 3.90 -32.71
N TRP A 154 -59.33 4.98 -31.95
CA TRP A 154 -59.39 4.95 -30.49
C TRP A 154 -60.69 4.37 -29.94
N TYR A 155 -61.86 4.65 -30.55
CA TYR A 155 -63.14 4.03 -30.18
C TYR A 155 -63.20 2.55 -30.56
N ALA A 156 -62.53 2.13 -31.63
CA ALA A 156 -62.39 0.70 -31.97
C ALA A 156 -61.54 -0.02 -30.92
N LEU A 157 -60.39 0.55 -30.55
CA LEU A 157 -59.52 0.05 -29.46
C LEU A 157 -60.24 0.06 -28.10
N ARG A 158 -60.94 1.15 -27.78
CA ARG A 158 -61.73 1.30 -26.55
C ARG A 158 -62.95 0.39 -26.50
N ARG A 159 -63.60 0.04 -27.62
CA ARG A 159 -64.69 -0.95 -27.65
C ARG A 159 -64.17 -2.38 -27.50
N ALA A 160 -62.95 -2.67 -27.94
CA ALA A 160 -62.29 -3.94 -27.63
C ALA A 160 -61.96 -4.01 -26.13
N PHE A 161 -61.43 -2.93 -25.55
CA PHE A 161 -61.05 -2.82 -24.14
C PHE A 161 -62.26 -2.74 -23.17
N ALA A 162 -63.33 -2.05 -23.57
CA ALA A 162 -64.55 -1.91 -22.77
C ALA A 162 -65.42 -3.17 -22.77
N ARG A 163 -65.27 -4.07 -23.75
CA ARG A 163 -65.89 -5.41 -23.69
C ARG A 163 -65.22 -6.30 -22.62
N VAL A 164 -63.91 -6.16 -22.44
CA VAL A 164 -63.15 -6.85 -21.39
C VAL A 164 -63.49 -6.29 -20.00
N ILE A 165 -63.64 -4.97 -19.87
CA ILE A 165 -63.93 -4.33 -18.57
C ILE A 165 -65.41 -4.47 -18.15
N LYS A 166 -66.37 -4.47 -19.09
CA LYS A 166 -67.79 -4.75 -18.79
C LYS A 166 -68.09 -6.20 -18.41
N PHE A 167 -67.19 -7.14 -18.72
CA PHE A 167 -67.26 -8.52 -18.25
C PHE A 167 -66.78 -8.67 -16.79
N LEU A 168 -65.91 -7.77 -16.31
CA LEU A 168 -65.24 -7.90 -15.02
C LEU A 168 -65.88 -7.09 -13.88
N PHE A 169 -66.54 -5.96 -14.12
CA PHE A 169 -67.12 -5.16 -13.03
C PHE A 169 -68.47 -4.51 -13.39
N GLY A 170 -69.48 -4.90 -12.61
CA GLY A 170 -70.89 -4.52 -12.76
C GLY A 170 -71.24 -3.11 -12.26
N ARG A 171 -72.45 -2.71 -12.66
CA ARG A 171 -73.20 -1.43 -12.55
C ARG A 171 -73.19 -0.68 -11.20
N GLU A 172 -73.24 0.67 -11.31
CA GLU A 172 -74.10 1.60 -10.54
C GLU A 172 -74.57 2.73 -11.49
N ARG A 173 -75.88 3.03 -11.71
CA ARG A 173 -76.84 3.89 -10.96
C ARG A 173 -76.21 5.23 -10.52
N GLY A 174 -76.70 6.42 -10.81
CA GLY A 174 -78.03 6.90 -11.22
C GLY A 174 -78.32 8.18 -10.42
N GLY A 175 -77.67 9.30 -10.75
CA GLY A 175 -77.79 10.57 -10.02
C GLY A 175 -78.72 11.57 -10.71
N ARG A 176 -79.82 11.93 -10.03
CA ARG A 176 -80.80 12.96 -10.42
C ARG A 176 -80.16 14.35 -10.48
N LYS A 177 -80.37 15.08 -11.59
CA LYS A 177 -80.02 16.51 -11.71
C LYS A 177 -81.08 17.37 -11.01
N ARG A 178 -80.64 18.25 -10.10
CA ARG A 178 -81.43 19.34 -9.54
C ARG A 178 -81.53 20.46 -10.58
N GLU A 179 -82.75 20.90 -10.90
CA GLU A 179 -82.99 22.13 -11.65
C GLU A 179 -82.73 23.34 -10.74
N VAL A 180 -81.84 24.24 -11.17
CA VAL A 180 -81.63 25.55 -10.56
C VAL A 180 -82.24 26.58 -11.51
N ARG A 181 -83.33 27.24 -11.09
CA ARG A 181 -83.95 28.36 -11.81
C ARG A 181 -83.14 29.63 -11.52
N THR A 182 -82.57 30.25 -12.56
CA THR A 182 -81.96 31.58 -12.49
C THR A 182 -82.94 32.65 -13.01
N PRO A 183 -83.07 33.82 -12.34
CA PRO A 183 -84.05 34.84 -12.71
C PRO A 183 -83.39 35.99 -13.48
N VAL A 184 -83.12 35.83 -14.78
CA VAL A 184 -82.88 36.98 -15.67
C VAL A 184 -83.44 36.67 -17.06
N ARG A 185 -84.69 37.09 -17.30
CA ARG A 185 -85.34 37.10 -18.62
C ARG A 185 -84.96 38.42 -19.31
N GLY A 186 -84.32 38.38 -20.47
CA GLY A 186 -84.06 39.61 -21.25
C GLY A 186 -82.79 39.66 -22.12
N LEU A 187 -82.02 38.57 -22.26
CA LEU A 187 -80.85 38.53 -23.16
C LEU A 187 -81.00 37.55 -24.34
N GLU A 188 -82.11 36.80 -24.40
CA GLU A 188 -82.36 35.76 -25.41
C GLU A 188 -82.68 36.31 -26.82
N GLY A 189 -82.98 37.61 -26.96
CA GLY A 189 -83.58 38.17 -28.17
C GLY A 189 -82.67 38.90 -29.17
N ARG A 190 -81.44 39.27 -28.80
CA ARG A 190 -80.58 40.18 -29.63
C ARG A 190 -79.23 39.61 -30.07
N PHE A 191 -78.96 38.33 -29.83
CA PHE A 191 -77.74 37.65 -30.31
C PHE A 191 -77.97 36.74 -31.54
N ARG A 192 -78.91 37.07 -32.44
CA ARG A 192 -79.27 36.24 -33.61
C ARG A 192 -78.13 35.87 -34.59
N GLY A 193 -76.90 36.35 -34.39
CA GLY A 193 -75.73 36.02 -35.21
C GLY A 193 -74.63 35.19 -34.51
N LEU A 194 -74.79 34.83 -33.23
CA LEU A 194 -73.82 34.02 -32.48
C LEU A 194 -74.38 32.60 -32.27
N SER A 195 -73.54 31.59 -32.44
CA SER A 195 -74.00 30.20 -32.53
C SER A 195 -74.75 29.76 -31.27
N THR A 196 -75.95 29.21 -31.47
CA THR A 196 -76.94 28.85 -30.44
C THR A 196 -76.41 27.88 -29.38
N ALA A 197 -75.31 27.17 -29.68
CA ALA A 197 -74.61 26.30 -28.73
C ALA A 197 -73.75 27.06 -27.70
N LEU A 198 -73.15 28.18 -28.10
CA LEU A 198 -72.26 29.02 -27.28
C LEU A 198 -73.05 29.86 -26.28
N GLU A 199 -74.17 30.44 -26.71
CA GLU A 199 -75.11 31.15 -25.85
C GLU A 199 -75.67 30.26 -24.74
N SER A 200 -76.04 29.02 -25.09
CA SER A 200 -76.58 28.05 -24.13
C SER A 200 -75.58 27.63 -23.05
N ARG A 201 -74.27 27.84 -23.27
CA ARG A 201 -73.19 27.50 -22.33
C ARG A 201 -72.76 28.70 -21.49
N LEU A 202 -72.68 29.89 -22.07
CA LEU A 202 -72.44 31.15 -21.33
C LEU A 202 -73.56 31.42 -20.31
N LEU A 203 -74.82 31.20 -20.69
CA LEU A 203 -75.98 31.36 -19.80
C LEU A 203 -76.03 30.30 -18.67
N LYS A 204 -75.17 29.27 -18.72
CA LYS A 204 -75.13 28.16 -17.75
C LYS A 204 -73.96 28.23 -16.78
N ASP A 205 -73.09 29.24 -16.85
CA ASP A 205 -72.03 29.48 -15.87
C ASP A 205 -72.38 30.67 -14.96
N PRO A 206 -73.02 30.43 -13.79
CA PRO A 206 -73.44 31.48 -12.88
C PRO A 206 -72.27 32.24 -12.26
N GLU A 207 -71.05 31.69 -12.23
CA GLU A 207 -69.90 32.36 -11.62
C GLU A 207 -69.28 33.37 -12.57
N LEU A 208 -69.12 32.99 -13.85
CA LEU A 208 -68.63 33.90 -14.88
C LEU A 208 -69.56 35.12 -15.04
N GLN A 209 -70.88 34.90 -14.97
CA GLN A 209 -71.85 35.97 -15.09
C GLN A 209 -71.82 36.92 -13.87
N ARG A 210 -71.66 36.37 -12.65
CA ARG A 210 -71.46 37.19 -11.43
C ARG A 210 -70.17 38.00 -11.47
N GLU A 211 -69.11 37.47 -12.05
CA GLU A 211 -67.81 38.15 -12.17
C GLU A 211 -67.87 39.31 -13.17
N VAL A 212 -68.52 39.10 -14.33
CA VAL A 212 -68.82 40.16 -15.29
C VAL A 212 -69.65 41.26 -14.64
N ASP A 213 -70.73 40.89 -13.93
CA ASP A 213 -71.58 41.84 -13.23
C ASP A 213 -70.82 42.61 -12.13
N ARG A 214 -69.95 41.92 -11.37
CA ARG A 214 -69.11 42.53 -10.31
C ARG A 214 -68.12 43.53 -10.89
N ARG A 215 -67.38 43.17 -11.94
CA ARG A 215 -66.39 44.06 -12.57
C ARG A 215 -67.02 45.24 -13.31
N LEU A 216 -68.22 45.08 -13.87
CA LEU A 216 -69.02 46.21 -14.37
C LEU A 216 -69.35 47.19 -13.24
N VAL A 217 -69.73 46.68 -12.07
CA VAL A 217 -70.02 47.51 -10.87
C VAL A 217 -68.78 48.19 -10.32
N GLU A 218 -67.62 47.54 -10.31
CA GLU A 218 -66.35 48.13 -9.85
C GLU A 218 -65.83 49.23 -10.78
N ARG A 219 -65.87 49.00 -12.10
CA ARG A 219 -65.32 49.93 -13.09
C ARG A 219 -66.22 51.14 -13.35
N TRP A 220 -67.53 51.03 -13.08
CA TRP A 220 -68.52 52.08 -13.37
C TRP A 220 -69.33 52.56 -12.16
N GLY A 221 -69.08 52.01 -10.97
CA GLY A 221 -69.56 52.51 -9.68
C GLY A 221 -71.09 52.61 -9.55
N GLU A 222 -71.78 51.47 -9.42
CA GLU A 222 -73.06 51.25 -8.68
C GLU A 222 -73.82 50.01 -9.18
N ARG A 223 -74.52 49.31 -8.25
CA ARG A 223 -75.25 48.05 -8.50
C ARG A 223 -76.51 48.26 -9.36
N GLY A 224 -76.59 47.54 -10.48
CA GLY A 224 -77.82 46.97 -11.06
C GLY A 224 -78.94 47.93 -11.52
N ARG A 225 -79.40 47.76 -12.77
CA ARG A 225 -80.52 48.47 -13.45
C ARG A 225 -80.45 50.02 -13.54
N ARG A 226 -79.71 50.72 -12.68
CA ARG A 226 -79.53 52.19 -12.76
C ARG A 226 -78.52 52.64 -13.82
N ILE A 227 -77.60 51.76 -14.22
CA ILE A 227 -76.59 52.05 -15.27
C ILE A 227 -77.27 52.35 -16.63
N VAL A 228 -78.35 51.64 -16.96
CA VAL A 228 -79.07 51.78 -18.24
C VAL A 228 -79.80 53.13 -18.37
N LYS A 229 -80.03 53.87 -17.27
CA LYS A 229 -80.84 55.10 -17.29
C LYS A 229 -80.08 56.40 -17.08
N ARG A 230 -78.77 56.39 -16.77
CA ARG A 230 -78.04 57.64 -16.44
C ARG A 230 -76.72 57.87 -17.17
N LYS A 231 -76.10 56.87 -17.80
CA LYS A 231 -74.82 57.07 -18.54
C LYS A 231 -74.73 56.40 -19.91
N PHE A 232 -75.61 55.45 -20.24
CA PHE A 232 -75.73 54.90 -21.59
C PHE A 232 -77.03 55.40 -22.19
N ARG A 233 -77.00 56.00 -23.38
CA ARG A 233 -78.21 56.49 -24.04
C ARG A 233 -78.95 55.35 -24.78
N ASP A 234 -78.31 54.19 -24.95
CA ASP A 234 -78.83 53.04 -25.69
C ASP A 234 -78.52 51.68 -25.03
N GLU A 235 -79.47 50.73 -25.10
CA GLU A 235 -79.27 49.33 -24.66
C GLU A 235 -78.14 48.62 -25.43
N GLU A 236 -77.86 49.04 -26.66
CA GLU A 236 -76.77 48.49 -27.48
C GLU A 236 -75.39 48.85 -26.92
N GLU A 237 -75.26 50.03 -26.32
CA GLU A 237 -74.01 50.56 -25.79
C GLU A 237 -73.56 49.76 -24.55
N TYR A 238 -74.52 49.39 -23.68
CA TYR A 238 -74.31 48.48 -22.55
C TYR A 238 -73.92 47.06 -23.00
N LEU A 239 -74.55 46.56 -24.06
CA LEU A 239 -74.25 45.23 -24.60
C LEU A 239 -72.84 45.17 -25.19
N GLN A 240 -72.41 46.22 -25.89
CA GLN A 240 -71.06 46.35 -26.42
C GLN A 240 -70.02 46.45 -25.30
N ALA A 241 -70.30 47.23 -24.25
CA ALA A 241 -69.44 47.32 -23.07
C ALA A 241 -69.30 45.96 -22.34
N SER A 242 -70.41 45.23 -22.17
CA SER A 242 -70.41 43.89 -21.57
C SER A 242 -69.64 42.87 -22.40
N LYS A 243 -69.75 42.91 -23.74
CA LYS A 243 -68.96 42.04 -24.64
C LYS A 243 -67.46 42.29 -24.53
N ARG A 244 -67.04 43.57 -24.46
CA ARG A 244 -65.63 43.94 -24.27
C ARG A 244 -65.08 43.45 -22.93
N LEU A 245 -65.85 43.59 -21.85
CA LEU A 245 -65.41 43.13 -20.53
C LEU A 245 -65.36 41.61 -20.43
N LEU A 246 -66.35 40.90 -20.99
CA LEU A 246 -66.33 39.44 -21.05
C LEU A 246 -65.11 38.94 -21.83
N LYS A 247 -64.75 39.63 -22.93
CA LYS A 247 -63.53 39.35 -23.69
C LYS A 247 -62.28 39.57 -22.84
N GLU A 248 -62.17 40.66 -22.10
CA GLU A 248 -61.05 40.92 -21.19
C GLU A 248 -60.91 39.81 -20.12
N ILE A 249 -62.00 39.41 -19.47
CA ILE A 249 -62.01 38.36 -18.43
C ILE A 249 -61.59 37.00 -19.02
N LEU A 250 -62.12 36.64 -20.19
CA LEU A 250 -61.74 35.39 -20.86
C LEU A 250 -60.29 35.41 -21.32
N GLN A 251 -59.78 36.55 -21.80
CA GLN A 251 -58.37 36.70 -22.15
C GLN A 251 -57.44 36.63 -20.93
N GLU A 252 -57.84 37.19 -19.78
CA GLU A 252 -57.11 37.05 -18.52
C GLU A 252 -57.05 35.59 -18.07
N ARG A 253 -58.19 34.88 -18.04
CA ARG A 253 -58.24 33.45 -17.69
C ARG A 253 -57.39 32.58 -18.62
N LEU A 254 -57.40 32.88 -19.93
CA LEU A 254 -56.59 32.17 -20.91
C LEU A 254 -55.10 32.41 -20.66
N ARG A 255 -54.69 33.65 -20.39
CA ARG A 255 -53.30 34.00 -20.04
C ARG A 255 -52.85 33.32 -18.75
N GLU A 256 -53.66 33.38 -17.70
CA GLU A 256 -53.37 32.71 -16.42
C GLU A 256 -53.20 31.19 -16.59
N ARG A 257 -54.06 30.56 -17.39
CA ARG A 257 -53.96 29.12 -17.70
C ARG A 257 -52.78 28.78 -18.61
N GLU A 258 -52.47 29.61 -19.59
CA GLU A 258 -51.27 29.45 -20.43
C GLU A 258 -49.99 29.55 -19.59
N GLU A 259 -49.94 30.49 -18.64
CA GLU A 259 -48.85 30.62 -17.68
C GLU A 259 -48.77 29.41 -16.74
N GLU A 260 -49.90 28.92 -16.21
CA GLU A 260 -49.96 27.71 -15.40
C GLU A 260 -49.43 26.48 -16.17
N MET A 261 -49.84 26.35 -17.43
CA MET A 261 -49.38 25.27 -18.32
C MET A 261 -47.91 25.40 -18.68
N LYS A 262 -47.39 26.62 -18.88
CA LYS A 262 -45.95 26.88 -19.06
C LYS A 262 -45.16 26.48 -17.82
N ARG A 263 -45.60 26.88 -16.62
CA ARG A 263 -44.99 26.51 -15.33
C ARG A 263 -44.96 24.99 -15.15
N ARG A 264 -46.06 24.29 -15.40
CA ARG A 264 -46.11 22.81 -15.33
C ARG A 264 -45.19 22.14 -16.33
N ARG A 265 -45.09 22.66 -17.57
CA ARG A 265 -44.16 22.14 -18.58
C ARG A 265 -42.70 22.32 -18.18
N GLU A 266 -42.36 23.47 -17.60
CA GLU A 266 -41.01 23.74 -17.09
C GLU A 266 -40.67 22.84 -15.89
N GLU A 267 -41.60 22.67 -14.96
CA GLU A 267 -41.45 21.77 -13.81
C GLU A 267 -41.30 20.30 -14.25
N ALA A 268 -42.11 19.84 -15.20
CA ALA A 268 -41.98 18.51 -15.79
C ALA A 268 -40.64 18.32 -16.51
N LYS A 269 -40.12 19.34 -17.20
CA LYS A 269 -38.78 19.31 -17.81
C LYS A 269 -37.69 19.17 -16.75
N ARG A 270 -37.74 19.96 -15.67
CA ARG A 270 -36.77 19.90 -14.56
C ARG A 270 -36.76 18.52 -13.90
N LEU A 271 -37.93 17.95 -13.62
CA LEU A 271 -38.04 16.61 -13.02
C LEU A 271 -37.55 15.50 -13.98
N LYS A 272 -37.77 15.64 -15.30
CA LYS A 272 -37.20 14.72 -16.30
C LYS A 272 -35.67 14.80 -16.37
N GLU A 273 -35.09 15.98 -16.21
CA GLU A 273 -33.64 16.17 -16.11
C GLU A 273 -33.07 15.60 -14.81
N GLU A 274 -33.73 15.82 -13.67
CA GLU A 274 -33.38 15.22 -12.37
C GLU A 274 -33.36 13.70 -12.45
N LYS A 275 -34.40 13.10 -13.05
CA LYS A 275 -34.48 11.66 -13.32
C LYS A 275 -33.30 11.15 -14.17
N LYS A 276 -32.94 11.86 -15.24
CA LYS A 276 -31.78 11.50 -16.09
C LYS A 276 -30.48 11.55 -15.29
N ARG A 277 -30.28 12.57 -14.45
CA ARG A 277 -29.09 12.68 -13.59
C ARG A 277 -28.98 11.52 -12.60
N LEU A 278 -30.09 11.14 -11.96
CA LEU A 278 -30.12 9.99 -11.04
C LEU A 278 -29.80 8.67 -11.75
N MET A 279 -30.29 8.49 -12.99
CA MET A 279 -30.00 7.30 -13.80
C MET A 279 -28.50 7.18 -14.15
N VAL A 280 -27.88 8.30 -14.57
CA VAL A 280 -26.43 8.35 -14.83
C VAL A 280 -25.65 8.10 -13.54
N GLY A 281 -26.11 8.63 -12.40
CA GLY A 281 -25.55 8.36 -11.08
C GLY A 281 -25.54 6.87 -10.72
N GLU A 282 -26.65 6.16 -10.93
CA GLU A 282 -26.73 4.71 -10.71
C GLU A 282 -25.77 3.91 -11.60
N GLU A 283 -25.64 4.29 -12.88
CA GLU A 283 -24.74 3.62 -13.83
C GLU A 283 -23.27 3.84 -13.48
N ALA A 284 -22.89 5.08 -13.12
CA ALA A 284 -21.55 5.42 -12.65
C ALA A 284 -21.19 4.68 -11.34
N LEU A 285 -22.17 4.48 -10.45
CA LEU A 285 -21.96 3.71 -9.23
C LEU A 285 -21.71 2.23 -9.54
N LYS A 286 -22.45 1.66 -10.50
CA LYS A 286 -22.28 0.27 -10.94
C LYS A 286 -20.95 0.05 -11.68
N SER A 287 -20.48 1.01 -12.48
CA SER A 287 -19.20 0.90 -13.17
C SER A 287 -18.03 0.95 -12.18
N ARG A 288 -18.04 1.88 -11.22
CA ARG A 288 -17.05 1.93 -10.14
C ARG A 288 -16.94 0.61 -9.38
N LEU A 289 -18.08 0.01 -9.02
CA LEU A 289 -18.09 -1.29 -8.35
C LEU A 289 -17.43 -2.40 -9.20
N ARG A 290 -17.62 -2.38 -10.53
CA ARG A 290 -17.00 -3.36 -11.44
C ARG A 290 -15.49 -3.15 -11.55
N GLU A 291 -15.04 -1.91 -11.69
CA GLU A 291 -13.63 -1.55 -11.75
C GLU A 291 -12.90 -1.91 -10.45
N GLU A 292 -13.50 -1.56 -9.30
CA GLU A 292 -12.93 -1.86 -7.99
C GLU A 292 -12.92 -3.37 -7.71
N LYS A 293 -13.94 -4.11 -8.15
CA LYS A 293 -13.90 -5.58 -8.10
C LYS A 293 -12.75 -6.13 -8.94
N LYS A 294 -12.54 -5.61 -10.15
CA LYS A 294 -11.49 -6.05 -11.07
C LYS A 294 -10.09 -5.74 -10.51
N SER A 295 -9.89 -4.54 -9.99
CA SER A 295 -8.62 -4.14 -9.35
C SER A 295 -8.33 -4.97 -8.11
N LEU A 296 -9.35 -5.32 -7.31
CA LEU A 296 -9.19 -6.21 -6.16
C LEU A 296 -8.83 -7.64 -6.58
N GLU A 297 -9.34 -8.14 -7.70
CA GLU A 297 -8.99 -9.46 -8.27
C GLU A 297 -7.57 -9.49 -8.86
N GLU A 298 -7.17 -8.45 -9.59
CA GLU A 298 -5.82 -8.31 -10.17
C GLU A 298 -4.76 -8.15 -9.07
N ALA A 299 -5.00 -7.24 -8.12
CA ALA A 299 -4.12 -7.05 -6.97
C ALA A 299 -4.18 -8.20 -5.96
N ALA A 300 -5.02 -9.22 -6.14
CA ALA A 300 -4.97 -10.48 -5.38
C ALA A 300 -4.07 -11.53 -6.08
N ARG A 301 -3.84 -11.36 -7.39
CA ARG A 301 -2.93 -12.19 -8.19
C ARG A 301 -1.48 -11.75 -8.02
N SER A 302 -1.20 -10.44 -8.02
CA SER A 302 0.16 -9.89 -7.78
C SER A 302 0.58 -9.94 -6.30
N TRP A 303 -0.40 -9.98 -5.39
CA TRP A 303 -0.27 -9.82 -3.93
C TRP A 303 0.77 -10.71 -3.23
N SER A 304 1.01 -11.92 -3.74
CA SER A 304 1.65 -12.98 -2.97
C SER A 304 3.15 -12.76 -2.76
N ARG A 305 3.88 -12.34 -3.81
CA ARG A 305 5.35 -12.24 -3.77
C ARG A 305 5.84 -10.93 -3.17
N GLU A 306 5.29 -9.80 -3.62
CA GLU A 306 5.72 -8.46 -3.15
C GLU A 306 5.46 -8.27 -1.66
N ARG A 307 4.28 -8.67 -1.18
CA ARG A 307 3.95 -8.54 0.24
C ARG A 307 4.73 -9.51 1.11
N LEU A 308 5.05 -10.69 0.60
CA LEU A 308 5.91 -11.61 1.32
C LEU A 308 7.33 -11.10 1.44
N LYS A 309 7.88 -10.54 0.36
CA LYS A 309 9.16 -9.82 0.38
C LYS A 309 9.12 -8.72 1.45
N GLU A 310 8.03 -7.96 1.52
CA GLU A 310 7.85 -6.92 2.54
C GLU A 310 7.73 -7.48 3.98
N GLU A 311 7.00 -8.58 4.20
CA GLU A 311 6.90 -9.24 5.51
C GLU A 311 8.23 -9.86 5.97
N LEU A 312 9.01 -10.41 5.03
CA LEU A 312 10.37 -10.90 5.25
C LEU A 312 11.31 -9.76 5.65
N LEU A 313 11.32 -8.68 4.88
CA LEU A 313 12.14 -7.49 5.16
C LEU A 313 11.83 -6.91 6.54
N LYS A 314 10.55 -6.74 6.89
CA LYS A 314 10.13 -6.31 8.23
C LYS A 314 10.54 -7.30 9.33
N SER A 315 10.68 -8.58 9.01
CA SER A 315 11.11 -9.59 9.97
C SER A 315 12.62 -9.54 10.17
N PHE A 316 13.39 -9.38 9.10
CA PHE A 316 14.85 -9.18 9.18
C PHE A 316 15.23 -7.84 9.81
N GLU A 317 14.44 -6.78 9.58
CA GLU A 317 14.60 -5.49 10.24
C GLU A 317 14.40 -5.61 11.75
N ARG A 318 13.37 -6.33 12.19
CA ARG A 318 13.15 -6.65 13.63
C ARG A 318 14.25 -7.52 14.24
N MET A 319 14.95 -8.32 13.43
CA MET A 319 16.12 -9.10 13.88
C MET A 319 17.41 -8.26 13.88
N GLY A 320 17.36 -7.01 13.38
CA GLY A 320 18.52 -6.15 13.25
C GLY A 320 19.45 -6.53 12.11
N TYR A 321 19.02 -7.35 11.14
CA TYR A 321 19.83 -7.80 10.00
C TYR A 321 19.81 -6.86 8.80
N VAL A 322 18.73 -6.11 8.65
CA VAL A 322 18.59 -5.05 7.65
C VAL A 322 18.08 -3.79 8.31
N ARG A 323 18.45 -2.65 7.76
CA ARG A 323 18.01 -1.34 8.21
C ARG A 323 17.47 -0.57 7.02
N ARG A 324 16.44 0.26 7.23
CA ARG A 324 15.93 1.16 6.20
C ARG A 324 16.80 2.42 6.12
N GLY A 325 17.53 2.58 5.02
CA GLY A 325 18.28 3.79 4.65
C GLY A 325 17.50 4.68 3.69
N GLU A 326 18.16 5.74 3.19
CA GLU A 326 17.55 6.71 2.26
C GLU A 326 17.28 6.10 0.88
N GLY A 327 18.10 5.13 0.46
CA GLY A 327 18.01 4.45 -0.84
C GLY A 327 17.29 3.09 -0.82
N GLY A 328 16.81 2.61 0.33
CA GLY A 328 16.21 1.27 0.45
C GLY A 328 16.57 0.54 1.73
N TYR A 329 16.56 -0.79 1.70
CA TYR A 329 17.08 -1.60 2.81
C TYR A 329 18.57 -1.85 2.61
N GLU A 330 19.34 -1.68 3.68
CA GLU A 330 20.78 -1.93 3.74
C GLU A 330 21.05 -3.08 4.72
N ILE A 331 22.11 -3.84 4.47
CA ILE A 331 22.58 -4.87 5.40
C ILE A 331 23.27 -4.24 6.61
N THR A 332 23.14 -4.88 7.77
CA THR A 332 23.78 -4.44 9.01
C THR A 332 25.01 -5.29 9.34
N GLU A 333 25.88 -4.79 10.22
CA GLU A 333 27.00 -5.59 10.74
C GLU A 333 26.52 -6.84 11.46
N SER A 334 25.41 -6.79 12.20
CA SER A 334 24.84 -7.94 12.90
C SER A 334 24.45 -9.09 11.96
N LEU A 335 24.04 -8.80 10.72
CA LEU A 335 23.84 -9.83 9.71
C LEU A 335 25.17 -10.48 9.33
N VAL A 336 26.22 -9.68 9.11
CA VAL A 336 27.54 -10.19 8.72
C VAL A 336 28.19 -10.98 9.86
N GLU A 337 28.01 -10.58 11.11
CA GLU A 337 28.40 -11.38 12.28
C GLU A 337 27.67 -12.72 12.34
N ARG A 338 26.38 -12.72 11.98
CA ARG A 338 25.63 -13.97 11.92
C ARG A 338 26.11 -14.84 10.77
N PHE A 339 26.46 -14.24 9.64
CA PHE A 339 27.01 -14.93 8.48
C PHE A 339 28.40 -15.51 8.78
N SER A 340 29.27 -14.78 9.49
CA SER A 340 30.59 -15.28 9.90
C SER A 340 30.49 -16.51 10.82
N GLU A 341 29.49 -16.57 11.72
CA GLU A 341 29.19 -17.78 12.51
C GLU A 341 28.79 -18.96 11.62
N LEU A 342 28.06 -18.73 10.53
CA LEU A 342 27.70 -19.79 9.60
C LEU A 342 28.92 -20.31 8.84
N ILE A 343 29.74 -19.41 8.28
CA ILE A 343 30.97 -19.79 7.57
C ILE A 343 31.88 -20.58 8.51
N TYR A 344 32.14 -20.07 9.71
CA TYR A 344 32.98 -20.75 10.69
C TYR A 344 32.45 -22.13 11.06
N SER A 345 31.13 -22.27 11.27
CA SER A 345 30.52 -23.57 11.57
C SER A 345 30.68 -24.58 10.44
N GLU A 346 30.63 -24.13 9.18
CA GLU A 346 30.84 -24.97 8.00
C GLU A 346 32.29 -25.43 7.90
N VAL A 347 33.24 -24.49 8.02
CA VAL A 347 34.68 -24.77 7.99
C VAL A 347 35.06 -25.77 9.08
N VAL A 348 34.62 -25.58 10.31
CA VAL A 348 34.89 -26.52 11.42
C VAL A 348 34.24 -27.88 11.20
N GLY A 349 33.05 -27.92 10.60
CA GLY A 349 32.38 -29.16 10.21
C GLY A 349 33.20 -29.98 9.21
N GLU A 350 33.76 -29.31 8.19
CA GLU A 350 34.60 -29.91 7.15
C GLU A 350 35.99 -30.31 7.65
N MET A 351 36.53 -29.61 8.66
CA MET A 351 37.78 -29.98 9.34
C MET A 351 37.69 -31.28 10.15
N GLY A 352 36.59 -32.02 10.07
CA GLY A 352 36.48 -33.38 10.63
C GLY A 352 36.40 -33.38 12.14
N GLY A 353 35.76 -32.37 12.73
CA GLY A 353 35.63 -32.27 14.18
C GLY A 353 37.01 -32.29 14.83
N MET A 354 37.82 -31.27 14.58
CA MET A 354 38.92 -30.93 15.48
C MET A 354 38.25 -30.68 16.83
N ARG A 355 38.15 -31.75 17.62
CA ARG A 355 37.60 -31.79 18.96
C ARG A 355 38.55 -30.91 19.74
N ARG A 356 38.27 -29.60 19.73
CA ARG A 356 38.76 -28.73 20.78
C ARG A 356 38.41 -29.47 22.05
N VAL A 357 39.45 -29.91 22.74
CA VAL A 357 39.46 -29.86 24.19
C VAL A 357 38.96 -28.45 24.47
N LEU A 358 37.66 -28.31 24.67
CA LEU A 358 37.11 -27.21 25.43
C LEU A 358 37.85 -27.36 26.75
N ARG A 359 39.01 -26.70 26.89
CA ARG A 359 39.42 -26.26 28.22
C ARG A 359 38.21 -25.49 28.68
N GLY A 360 37.52 -26.07 29.65
CA GLY A 360 36.21 -25.63 30.11
C GLY A 360 36.38 -24.31 30.84
N GLY A 361 36.65 -23.24 30.10
CA GLY A 361 36.55 -21.88 30.58
C GLY A 361 35.08 -21.57 30.75
N GLN A 362 34.58 -21.72 31.97
CA GLN A 362 33.28 -21.18 32.32
C GLN A 362 33.46 -19.67 32.46
N GLN A 363 32.73 -18.91 31.64
CA GLN A 363 32.71 -17.47 31.75
C GLN A 363 31.84 -17.11 32.97
N VAL A 364 32.49 -16.81 34.10
CA VAL A 364 31.88 -16.12 35.23
C VAL A 364 32.20 -14.64 35.08
N ASN A 365 31.29 -13.74 35.45
CA ASN A 365 31.38 -12.28 35.22
C ASN A 365 32.63 -11.56 35.80
N LEU A 366 33.65 -12.27 36.31
CA LEU A 366 34.91 -11.75 36.82
C LEU A 366 36.16 -12.15 36.00
N GLY A 367 36.05 -13.01 34.98
CA GLY A 367 37.23 -13.46 34.20
C GLY A 367 37.03 -14.82 33.53
N MET A 368 38.00 -15.24 32.71
CA MET A 368 38.08 -16.62 32.23
C MET A 368 38.84 -17.44 33.26
N TYR A 369 38.16 -18.42 33.86
CA TYR A 369 38.77 -19.33 34.83
C TYR A 369 38.82 -20.75 34.25
N GLU A 370 39.98 -21.38 34.25
CA GLU A 370 40.13 -22.81 33.93
C GLU A 370 39.83 -23.64 35.18
N ARG A 371 38.86 -24.55 35.06
CA ARG A 371 38.64 -25.59 36.07
C ARG A 371 39.67 -26.70 35.92
N GLY A 372 40.34 -27.06 37.01
CA GLY A 372 41.19 -28.25 37.02
C GLY A 372 41.30 -28.86 38.40
N ARG A 373 41.93 -30.02 38.50
CA ARG A 373 42.22 -30.64 39.80
C ARG A 373 43.19 -29.78 40.60
N LEU A 374 43.06 -29.82 41.92
CA LEU A 374 44.04 -29.25 42.84
C LEU A 374 45.43 -29.82 42.54
N LYS A 375 46.43 -28.96 42.30
CA LYS A 375 47.83 -29.37 42.10
C LYS A 375 48.73 -28.95 43.26
N SER A 376 48.36 -27.89 43.97
CA SER A 376 49.12 -27.32 45.07
C SER A 376 48.17 -26.79 46.13
N VAL A 377 48.57 -26.89 47.40
CA VAL A 377 47.84 -26.35 48.57
C VAL A 377 47.59 -24.84 48.44
N LEU A 378 48.47 -24.13 47.72
CA LEU A 378 48.31 -22.69 47.47
C LEU A 378 47.10 -22.35 46.58
N GLU A 379 46.53 -23.33 45.86
CA GLU A 379 45.35 -23.15 45.01
C GLU A 379 44.03 -23.38 45.76
N GLU A 380 44.06 -23.85 47.02
CA GLU A 380 42.86 -24.09 47.85
C GLU A 380 41.93 -22.87 47.97
N PRO A 381 42.43 -21.62 48.10
CA PRO A 381 41.56 -20.44 48.15
C PRO A 381 40.71 -20.25 46.88
N HIS A 382 41.12 -20.83 45.75
CA HIS A 382 40.43 -20.73 44.47
C HIS A 382 39.57 -21.96 44.15
N MET A 383 39.26 -22.79 45.16
CA MET A 383 38.47 -24.01 45.00
C MET A 383 37.01 -23.71 44.63
N ASP A 384 36.50 -24.35 43.58
CA ASP A 384 35.08 -24.42 43.27
C ASP A 384 34.43 -25.47 44.19
N LEU A 385 33.94 -25.00 45.35
CA LEU A 385 33.34 -25.86 46.36
C LEU A 385 32.17 -26.68 45.81
N LEU A 386 31.36 -26.09 44.92
CA LEU A 386 30.17 -26.74 44.38
C LEU A 386 30.55 -27.89 43.45
N GLU A 387 31.46 -27.63 42.50
CA GLU A 387 31.92 -28.66 41.56
C GLU A 387 32.70 -29.75 42.30
N SER A 388 33.54 -29.38 43.27
CA SER A 388 34.27 -30.33 44.12
C SER A 388 33.33 -31.25 44.91
N LEU A 389 32.22 -30.71 45.42
CA LEU A 389 31.17 -31.49 46.09
C LEU A 389 30.47 -32.43 45.12
N ILE A 390 30.10 -31.94 43.93
CA ILE A 390 29.44 -32.75 42.89
C ILE A 390 30.34 -33.92 42.50
N GLN A 391 31.61 -33.63 42.19
CA GLN A 391 32.58 -34.62 41.74
C GLN A 391 32.89 -35.64 42.85
N SER A 392 33.04 -35.18 44.09
CA SER A 392 33.22 -36.07 45.24
C SER A 392 32.02 -36.99 45.48
N LYS A 393 30.79 -36.50 45.29
CA LYS A 393 29.60 -37.36 45.39
C LYS A 393 29.46 -38.33 44.23
N MET A 394 29.92 -37.96 43.04
CA MET A 394 29.94 -38.85 41.88
C MET A 394 30.98 -39.96 42.03
N ASN A 395 32.20 -39.63 42.47
CA ASN A 395 33.31 -40.58 42.59
C ASN A 395 33.23 -41.40 43.88
N HIS A 396 32.78 -40.79 44.99
CA HIS A 396 32.72 -41.40 46.32
C HIS A 396 31.33 -41.24 46.98
N PRO A 397 30.27 -41.91 46.47
CA PRO A 397 28.88 -41.69 46.91
C PRO A 397 28.63 -41.96 48.41
N ARG A 398 29.44 -42.84 49.02
CA ARG A 398 29.30 -43.28 50.41
C ARG A 398 30.19 -42.53 51.39
N VAL A 399 31.06 -41.64 50.90
CA VAL A 399 32.00 -40.88 51.72
C VAL A 399 31.41 -39.52 52.10
N ARG A 400 31.62 -39.10 53.34
CA ARG A 400 31.11 -37.82 53.88
C ARG A 400 32.06 -36.63 53.69
N GLY A 401 33.31 -36.87 53.27
CA GLY A 401 34.32 -35.84 52.98
C GLY A 401 34.61 -35.69 51.49
N ILE A 402 35.42 -34.68 51.16
CA ILE A 402 35.96 -34.41 49.84
C ILE A 402 37.43 -34.83 49.87
N TYR A 403 37.87 -35.66 48.91
CA TYR A 403 39.28 -36.00 48.74
C TYR A 403 39.97 -34.99 47.81
N GLU A 404 41.28 -34.81 47.95
CA GLU A 404 42.08 -33.92 47.08
C GLU A 404 41.89 -34.23 45.59
N GLU A 405 41.68 -35.50 45.25
CA GLU A 405 41.43 -36.01 43.89
C GLU A 405 40.14 -35.47 43.26
N ASP A 406 39.17 -35.10 44.11
CA ASP A 406 37.86 -34.56 43.75
C ASP A 406 37.83 -33.03 43.82
N MET A 407 38.84 -32.40 44.40
CA MET A 407 38.90 -30.95 44.53
C MET A 407 39.16 -30.31 43.17
N VAL A 408 38.24 -29.42 42.79
CA VAL A 408 38.27 -28.64 41.56
C VAL A 408 38.61 -27.20 41.94
N VAL A 409 39.66 -26.65 41.33
CA VAL A 409 40.09 -25.25 41.49
C VAL A 409 39.85 -24.45 40.23
N LEU A 410 39.51 -23.18 40.41
CA LEU A 410 39.38 -22.16 39.37
C LEU A 410 40.70 -21.41 39.25
N ARG A 411 41.45 -21.65 38.17
CA ARG A 411 42.65 -20.86 37.88
C ARG A 411 42.27 -19.69 37.01
N GLU A 412 42.62 -18.47 37.39
CA GLU A 412 42.57 -17.34 36.47
C GLU A 412 43.48 -17.68 35.29
N GLU A 413 42.91 -17.78 34.09
CA GLU A 413 43.74 -17.75 32.89
C GLU A 413 44.14 -16.30 32.66
N GLU A 414 45.45 -16.02 32.69
CA GLU A 414 45.98 -14.83 32.03
C GLU A 414 45.72 -14.99 30.54
N VAL A 415 44.56 -14.53 30.08
CA VAL A 415 44.24 -14.57 28.66
C VAL A 415 44.99 -13.45 27.99
N SER A 416 46.16 -13.78 27.44
CA SER A 416 46.91 -12.84 26.61
C SER A 416 46.01 -12.25 25.53
N LEU A 417 45.88 -10.93 25.52
CA LEU A 417 45.05 -10.24 24.54
C LEU A 417 45.69 -10.36 23.16
N LEU A 418 44.96 -10.98 22.24
CA LEU A 418 45.38 -11.16 20.86
C LEU A 418 44.89 -9.98 20.01
N HIS A 419 45.79 -9.41 19.21
CA HIS A 419 45.44 -8.48 18.15
C HIS A 419 45.70 -9.14 16.79
N VAL A 420 44.64 -9.40 16.03
CA VAL A 420 44.71 -10.00 14.69
C VAL A 420 44.44 -8.95 13.63
N ILE A 421 45.39 -8.72 12.73
CA ILE A 421 45.22 -7.87 11.55
C ILE A 421 45.09 -8.76 10.32
N ILE A 422 44.01 -8.56 9.56
CA ILE A 422 43.73 -9.29 8.32
C ILE A 422 43.85 -8.31 7.17
N LEU A 423 44.96 -8.41 6.45
CA LEU A 423 45.23 -7.74 5.19
C LEU A 423 44.67 -8.63 4.07
N PHE A 424 43.63 -8.19 3.38
CA PHE A 424 43.12 -8.91 2.20
C PHE A 424 43.23 -8.05 0.95
N ASP A 425 43.76 -8.66 -0.10
CA ASP A 425 43.93 -8.01 -1.39
C ASP A 425 42.56 -7.82 -2.07
N SER A 426 42.37 -6.63 -2.62
CA SER A 426 41.22 -6.20 -3.39
C SER A 426 41.65 -5.60 -4.73
N SER A 427 42.87 -5.90 -5.19
CA SER A 427 43.37 -5.56 -6.52
C SER A 427 42.55 -6.21 -7.63
N GLY A 428 42.73 -5.73 -8.87
CA GLY A 428 42.01 -6.26 -10.03
C GLY A 428 42.20 -7.77 -10.27
N SER A 429 43.36 -8.34 -9.91
CA SER A 429 43.63 -9.78 -10.11
C SER A 429 42.73 -10.69 -9.26
N MET A 430 42.20 -10.16 -8.16
CA MET A 430 41.30 -10.87 -7.25
C MET A 430 39.87 -11.05 -7.80
N GLU A 431 39.52 -10.42 -8.93
CA GLU A 431 38.26 -10.66 -9.65
C GLU A 431 38.20 -12.08 -10.24
N GLU A 432 39.35 -12.62 -10.65
CA GLU A 432 39.43 -13.92 -11.30
C GLU A 432 39.08 -15.06 -10.33
N ARG A 433 38.34 -16.05 -10.83
CA ARG A 433 38.05 -17.32 -10.14
C ARG A 433 37.45 -17.18 -8.73
N GLY A 434 36.80 -16.05 -8.43
CA GLY A 434 36.15 -15.83 -7.14
C GLY A 434 37.12 -15.67 -5.95
N ARG A 435 38.40 -15.34 -6.20
CA ARG A 435 39.45 -15.20 -5.18
C ARG A 435 39.08 -14.19 -4.09
N LEU A 436 38.54 -13.02 -4.47
CA LEU A 436 38.05 -12.04 -3.51
C LEU A 436 36.92 -12.61 -2.64
N GLY A 437 36.01 -13.39 -3.22
CA GLY A 437 34.93 -14.04 -2.48
C GLY A 437 35.46 -14.99 -1.40
N ALA A 438 36.43 -15.84 -1.77
CA ALA A 438 37.12 -16.72 -0.83
C ALA A 438 37.87 -15.94 0.25
N ALA A 439 38.60 -14.88 -0.11
CA ALA A 439 39.33 -14.04 0.83
C ALA A 439 38.40 -13.38 1.87
N LYS A 440 37.25 -12.83 1.43
CA LYS A 440 36.21 -12.29 2.32
C LYS A 440 35.69 -13.36 3.27
N ARG A 441 35.35 -14.55 2.77
CA ARG A 441 34.86 -15.66 3.61
C ARG A 441 35.91 -16.11 4.61
N ALA A 442 37.17 -16.22 4.21
CA ALA A 442 38.29 -16.58 5.08
C ALA A 442 38.52 -15.54 6.18
N ALA A 443 38.46 -14.25 5.85
CA ALA A 443 38.54 -13.16 6.82
C ALA A 443 37.40 -13.23 7.84
N LEU A 444 36.16 -13.47 7.40
CA LEU A 444 35.01 -13.64 8.29
C LEU A 444 35.12 -14.90 9.16
N ALA A 445 35.61 -16.01 8.60
CA ALA A 445 35.84 -17.25 9.34
C ALA A 445 36.88 -17.05 10.45
N LEU A 446 38.00 -16.38 10.13
CA LEU A 446 39.06 -16.06 11.08
C LEU A 446 38.57 -15.10 12.17
N TYR A 447 37.86 -14.03 11.80
CA TYR A 447 37.22 -13.11 12.74
C TYR A 447 36.38 -13.88 13.76
N ARG A 448 35.57 -14.82 13.27
CA ARG A 448 34.72 -15.59 14.16
C ARG A 448 35.50 -16.57 15.02
N ALA A 449 36.54 -17.20 14.49
CA ALA A 449 37.43 -18.06 15.25
C ALA A 449 38.05 -17.31 16.43
N VAL A 450 38.58 -16.12 16.18
CA VAL A 450 39.25 -15.26 17.17
C VAL A 450 38.28 -14.73 18.22
N LYS A 451 37.11 -14.21 17.80
CA LYS A 451 36.09 -13.68 18.71
C LYS A 451 35.40 -14.76 19.55
N ARG A 452 35.33 -15.99 19.04
CA ARG A 452 34.81 -17.14 19.79
C ARG A 452 35.79 -17.62 20.84
N ASP A 453 37.09 -17.46 20.60
CA ASP A 453 38.14 -17.80 21.56
C ASP A 453 38.13 -16.84 22.76
N ASN A 454 38.25 -15.54 22.48
CA ASN A 454 38.04 -14.50 23.49
C ASN A 454 37.35 -13.28 22.84
N PRO A 455 36.17 -12.84 23.33
CA PRO A 455 35.48 -11.68 22.76
C PRO A 455 36.27 -10.37 22.88
N ASN A 456 37.20 -10.29 23.85
CA ASN A 456 38.07 -9.14 24.07
C ASN A 456 39.25 -9.07 23.08
N ASN A 457 39.52 -10.13 22.30
CA ASN A 457 40.53 -10.10 21.25
C ASN A 457 40.19 -9.03 20.21
N MET A 458 41.20 -8.30 19.75
CA MET A 458 41.01 -7.29 18.71
C MET A 458 41.20 -7.90 17.32
N VAL A 459 40.30 -7.57 16.39
CA VAL A 459 40.41 -7.99 15.00
C VAL A 459 40.22 -6.77 14.12
N ASP A 460 41.24 -6.48 13.31
CA ASP A 460 41.23 -5.37 12.37
C ASP A 460 41.35 -5.87 10.94
N PHE A 461 40.58 -5.25 10.05
CA PHE A 461 40.56 -5.59 8.64
C PHE A 461 41.10 -4.44 7.83
N ILE A 462 42.02 -4.76 6.94
CA ILE A 462 42.58 -3.83 5.98
C ILE A 462 42.35 -4.41 4.59
N ALA A 463 41.55 -3.70 3.79
CA ALA A 463 41.45 -3.95 2.36
C ALA A 463 42.57 -3.16 1.69
N PHE A 464 43.35 -3.80 0.84
CA PHE A 464 44.40 -3.12 0.09
C PHE A 464 44.30 -3.38 -1.41
N ALA A 465 44.66 -2.36 -2.17
CA ALA A 465 44.88 -2.38 -3.61
C ALA A 465 46.00 -1.35 -3.84
N THR A 466 45.83 -0.38 -4.74
CA THR A 466 46.80 0.72 -4.91
C THR A 466 46.86 1.57 -3.64
N ASP A 467 45.70 1.77 -3.03
CA ASP A 467 45.50 2.40 -1.74
C ASP A 467 45.05 1.38 -0.68
N VAL A 468 45.04 1.82 0.58
CA VAL A 468 44.75 0.97 1.73
C VAL A 468 43.63 1.61 2.55
N GLU A 469 42.64 0.81 2.94
CA GLU A 469 41.51 1.26 3.75
C GLU A 469 41.26 0.29 4.90
N ARG A 470 41.11 0.83 6.13
CA ARG A 470 40.59 0.06 7.25
C ARG A 470 39.08 -0.11 7.07
N VAL A 471 38.60 -1.34 7.04
CA VAL A 471 37.21 -1.64 6.70
C VAL A 471 36.45 -2.25 7.88
N SER A 472 35.17 -1.91 8.01
CA SER A 472 34.28 -2.57 8.96
C SER A 472 33.88 -3.97 8.46
N LEU A 473 33.32 -4.79 9.35
CA LEU A 473 32.83 -6.12 9.01
C LEU A 473 31.81 -6.10 7.87
N ARG A 474 30.92 -5.09 7.86
CA ARG A 474 29.95 -4.88 6.77
C ARG A 474 30.64 -4.51 5.47
N ASP A 475 31.62 -3.62 5.53
CA ASP A 475 32.25 -3.08 4.32
C ASP A 475 33.12 -4.12 3.61
N ILE A 476 33.62 -5.15 4.31
CA ILE A 476 34.25 -6.33 3.69
C ILE A 476 33.33 -6.93 2.62
N MET A 477 32.04 -7.14 2.93
CA MET A 477 31.10 -7.74 1.98
C MET A 477 30.90 -6.86 0.75
N ALA A 478 30.90 -5.53 0.93
CA ALA A 478 30.71 -4.56 -0.13
C ALA A 478 31.94 -4.33 -1.02
N ARG A 479 33.14 -4.79 -0.64
CA ARG A 479 34.37 -4.52 -1.42
C ARG A 479 34.33 -5.12 -2.81
N THR A 480 34.88 -4.40 -3.78
CA THR A 480 35.01 -4.81 -5.17
C THR A 480 36.48 -4.74 -5.61
N PRO A 481 36.91 -5.61 -6.55
CA PRO A 481 38.27 -5.57 -7.10
C PRO A 481 38.56 -4.24 -7.81
N HIS A 482 39.72 -3.63 -7.56
CA HIS A 482 40.16 -2.39 -8.21
C HIS A 482 41.67 -2.19 -8.04
N GLY A 483 42.34 -1.47 -8.95
CA GLY A 483 43.75 -1.07 -8.76
C GLY A 483 44.77 -2.21 -8.79
N PHE A 484 45.97 -1.91 -8.28
CA PHE A 484 47.18 -2.76 -8.32
C PHE A 484 47.64 -3.15 -6.92
N THR A 485 48.26 -4.30 -6.74
CA THR A 485 48.64 -4.81 -5.41
C THR A 485 49.79 -3.99 -4.77
N ASN A 486 49.50 -3.16 -3.75
CA ASN A 486 50.49 -2.38 -2.98
C ASN A 486 50.74 -2.99 -1.58
N MET A 487 51.63 -3.99 -1.51
CA MET A 487 51.93 -4.67 -0.25
C MET A 487 52.75 -3.81 0.73
N GLU A 488 53.62 -2.93 0.23
CA GLU A 488 54.35 -1.97 1.06
C GLU A 488 53.38 -1.18 1.94
N LYS A 489 52.39 -0.54 1.30
CA LYS A 489 51.42 0.31 1.99
C LYS A 489 50.55 -0.49 2.96
N ALA A 490 50.15 -1.70 2.59
CA ALA A 490 49.36 -2.59 3.46
C ALA A 490 50.13 -2.97 4.72
N LEU A 491 51.41 -3.39 4.58
CA LEU A 491 52.26 -3.75 5.71
C LEU A 491 52.55 -2.54 6.61
N ARG A 492 52.81 -1.36 6.04
CA ARG A 492 52.97 -0.11 6.81
C ARG A 492 51.70 0.27 7.56
N ALA A 493 50.52 0.10 6.96
CA ALA A 493 49.24 0.33 7.64
C ALA A 493 49.02 -0.64 8.80
N ALA A 494 49.32 -1.93 8.62
CA ALA A 494 49.28 -2.91 9.71
C ALA A 494 50.23 -2.54 10.86
N MET A 495 51.46 -2.12 10.55
CA MET A 495 52.40 -1.63 11.56
C MET A 495 51.88 -0.41 12.33
N GLY A 496 51.16 0.50 11.66
CA GLY A 496 50.49 1.62 12.32
C GLY A 496 49.51 1.15 13.40
N LEU A 497 48.59 0.24 13.03
CA LEU A 497 47.62 -0.32 13.97
C LEU A 497 48.27 -1.07 15.14
N LEU A 498 49.34 -1.83 14.88
CA LEU A 498 50.07 -2.56 15.94
C LEU A 498 50.79 -1.61 16.90
N LYS A 499 51.24 -0.44 16.44
CA LYS A 499 51.88 0.57 17.29
C LYS A 499 50.86 1.32 18.15
N ASP A 500 49.69 1.63 17.58
CA ASP A 500 48.62 2.32 18.29
C ASP A 500 47.95 1.43 19.35
N TYR A 501 47.81 0.14 19.04
CA TYR A 501 47.14 -0.84 19.89
C TYR A 501 47.94 -2.15 19.96
N PRO A 502 49.02 -2.20 20.75
CA PRO A 502 49.80 -3.42 20.89
C PRO A 502 48.99 -4.48 21.65
N GLY A 503 48.74 -5.62 21.02
CA GLY A 503 48.35 -6.84 21.73
C GLY A 503 49.56 -7.48 22.40
N GLU A 504 49.32 -8.34 23.40
CA GLU A 504 50.38 -9.18 23.98
C GLU A 504 50.95 -10.14 22.93
N ARG A 505 50.05 -10.65 22.07
CA ARG A 505 50.41 -11.40 20.87
C ARG A 505 49.73 -10.77 19.66
N ASN A 506 50.48 -10.60 18.58
CA ASN A 506 50.01 -9.96 17.37
C ASN A 506 50.08 -10.96 16.21
N LEU A 507 48.97 -11.15 15.48
CA LEU A 507 48.93 -11.99 14.28
C LEU A 507 48.62 -11.12 13.07
N VAL A 508 49.42 -11.22 12.02
CA VAL A 508 49.18 -10.52 10.76
C VAL A 508 48.98 -11.54 9.66
N TYR A 509 47.78 -11.56 9.08
CA TYR A 509 47.41 -12.40 7.96
C TYR A 509 47.39 -11.56 6.69
N LEU A 510 48.18 -11.91 5.69
CA LEU A 510 48.14 -11.31 4.36
C LEU A 510 47.60 -12.33 3.36
N ILE A 511 46.48 -12.01 2.70
CA ILE A 511 45.81 -12.85 1.71
C ILE A 511 45.86 -12.13 0.36
N THR A 512 46.51 -12.73 -0.64
CA THR A 512 46.66 -12.17 -1.99
C THR A 512 46.85 -13.28 -3.02
N ASP A 513 46.54 -13.00 -4.29
CA ASP A 513 46.90 -13.83 -5.43
C ASP A 513 48.10 -13.26 -6.22
N GLY A 514 48.52 -12.05 -5.87
CA GLY A 514 49.35 -11.16 -6.68
C GLY A 514 50.80 -11.04 -6.22
N LEU A 515 51.64 -10.52 -7.13
CA LEU A 515 52.93 -9.92 -6.79
C LEU A 515 52.72 -8.48 -6.31
N PRO A 516 53.68 -7.88 -5.57
CA PRO A 516 53.70 -6.43 -5.42
C PRO A 516 53.82 -5.75 -6.79
N GLU A 517 52.83 -4.94 -7.14
CA GLU A 517 52.75 -4.23 -8.43
C GLU A 517 52.84 -2.70 -8.26
N ALA A 518 52.50 -2.21 -7.07
CA ALA A 518 52.50 -0.79 -6.72
C ALA A 518 53.27 -0.51 -5.43
N TYR A 519 53.75 0.73 -5.31
CA TYR A 519 54.48 1.24 -4.15
C TYR A 519 54.27 2.76 -3.99
N ASP A 520 54.51 3.28 -2.79
CA ASP A 520 54.30 4.70 -2.49
C ASP A 520 55.57 5.52 -2.75
N THR A 521 55.43 6.65 -3.45
CA THR A 521 56.49 7.67 -3.62
C THR A 521 56.08 8.98 -2.98
N GLU A 522 56.98 9.97 -2.91
CA GLU A 522 56.65 11.32 -2.42
C GLU A 522 55.53 12.00 -3.22
N SER A 523 55.34 11.60 -4.48
CA SER A 523 54.29 12.12 -5.37
C SER A 523 52.99 11.32 -5.33
N GLY A 524 52.92 10.24 -4.53
CA GLY A 524 51.78 9.32 -4.45
C GLY A 524 52.10 7.89 -4.91
N PRO A 525 51.08 7.01 -4.96
CA PRO A 525 51.26 5.63 -5.37
C PRO A 525 51.59 5.50 -6.87
N VAL A 526 52.58 4.68 -7.20
CA VAL A 526 53.00 4.36 -8.57
C VAL A 526 52.91 2.85 -8.78
N ALA A 527 52.52 2.42 -9.98
CA ALA A 527 52.43 1.01 -10.36
C ALA A 527 53.29 0.71 -11.61
N GLY A 528 53.85 -0.50 -11.68
CA GLY A 528 54.47 -1.04 -12.90
C GLY A 528 55.93 -1.50 -12.76
N ASP A 529 56.72 -0.92 -11.84
CA ASP A 529 58.06 -1.43 -11.53
C ASP A 529 57.98 -2.53 -10.47
N LEU A 530 57.84 -3.77 -10.93
CA LEU A 530 57.69 -4.94 -10.05
C LEU A 530 58.92 -5.18 -9.15
N LYS A 531 60.12 -4.81 -9.61
CA LYS A 531 61.34 -5.01 -8.81
C LYS A 531 61.39 -4.03 -7.66
N GLU A 532 61.07 -2.77 -7.91
CA GLU A 532 61.02 -1.76 -6.87
C GLU A 532 59.85 -2.01 -5.90
N ALA A 533 58.67 -2.40 -6.41
CA ALA A 533 57.53 -2.78 -5.58
C ALA A 533 57.86 -3.95 -4.65
N LEU A 534 58.54 -4.99 -5.16
CA LEU A 534 58.99 -6.12 -4.35
C LEU A 534 60.03 -5.69 -3.31
N ARG A 535 61.06 -4.92 -3.72
CA ARG A 535 62.11 -4.43 -2.82
C ARG A 535 61.52 -3.69 -1.62
N ARG A 536 60.56 -2.78 -1.87
CA ARG A 536 59.88 -2.00 -0.83
C ARG A 536 58.96 -2.84 0.04
N SER A 537 58.29 -3.84 -0.53
CA SER A 537 57.46 -4.77 0.23
C SER A 537 58.30 -5.65 1.17
N VAL A 538 59.47 -6.11 0.70
CA VAL A 538 60.45 -6.84 1.52
C VAL A 538 61.00 -5.95 2.64
N GLU A 539 61.30 -4.68 2.35
CA GLU A 539 61.74 -3.70 3.35
C GLU A 539 60.67 -3.48 4.43
N ALA A 540 59.42 -3.23 4.05
CA ALA A 540 58.29 -3.09 4.97
C ALA A 540 58.02 -4.36 5.80
N ALA A 541 58.20 -5.55 5.22
CA ALA A 541 58.11 -6.82 5.91
C ALA A 541 59.23 -6.98 6.96
N GLY A 542 60.46 -6.58 6.63
CA GLY A 542 61.58 -6.54 7.58
C GLY A 542 61.37 -5.53 8.70
N GLU A 543 60.71 -4.40 8.44
CA GLU A 543 60.29 -3.45 9.48
C GLU A 543 59.23 -4.07 10.41
N LEU A 544 58.25 -4.79 9.87
CA LEU A 544 57.21 -5.48 10.63
C LEU A 544 57.83 -6.50 11.60
N ALA A 545 58.85 -7.24 11.17
CA ALA A 545 59.56 -8.23 12.00
C ALA A 545 60.27 -7.63 13.23
N ARG A 546 60.56 -6.31 13.22
CA ARG A 546 61.18 -5.61 14.35
C ARG A 546 60.18 -5.28 15.45
N LEU A 547 58.88 -5.38 15.18
CA LEU A 547 57.84 -5.20 16.19
C LEU A 547 57.77 -6.42 17.10
N ARG A 548 57.38 -6.20 18.36
CA ARG A 548 57.34 -7.23 19.39
C ARG A 548 56.18 -8.21 19.16
N GLU A 549 56.49 -9.50 19.27
CA GLU A 549 55.51 -10.61 19.30
C GLU A 549 54.54 -10.63 18.11
N VAL A 550 55.05 -10.30 16.92
CA VAL A 550 54.31 -10.39 15.65
C VAL A 550 54.55 -11.73 14.96
N HIS A 551 53.47 -12.47 14.69
CA HIS A 551 53.50 -13.64 13.82
C HIS A 551 52.87 -13.30 12.47
N PHE A 552 53.68 -13.40 11.41
CA PHE A 552 53.24 -13.10 10.05
C PHE A 552 52.84 -14.38 9.30
N HIS A 553 51.66 -14.38 8.71
CA HIS A 553 51.14 -15.46 7.88
C HIS A 553 50.76 -14.91 6.51
N PHE A 554 51.38 -15.46 5.47
CA PHE A 554 51.15 -15.06 4.09
C PHE A 554 50.43 -16.20 3.36
N PHE A 555 49.25 -15.91 2.83
CA PHE A 555 48.44 -16.82 2.02
C PHE A 555 48.49 -16.38 0.56
N LEU A 556 49.11 -17.20 -0.28
CA LEU A 556 49.23 -16.98 -1.71
C LEU A 556 48.24 -17.87 -2.47
N LEU A 557 47.30 -17.25 -3.19
CA LEU A 557 46.22 -17.92 -3.91
C LEU A 557 46.62 -18.26 -5.33
N GLU A 558 46.64 -19.54 -5.69
CA GLU A 558 46.86 -20.05 -7.06
C GLU A 558 47.92 -19.26 -7.86
N PRO A 559 49.20 -19.28 -7.42
CA PRO A 559 50.25 -18.54 -8.10
C PRO A 559 50.33 -18.93 -9.57
N ARG A 560 50.45 -17.93 -10.46
CA ARG A 560 50.49 -18.14 -11.92
C ARG A 560 51.76 -18.85 -12.37
N ASP A 561 52.89 -18.51 -11.75
CA ASP A 561 54.21 -19.06 -12.02
C ASP A 561 55.13 -19.01 -10.78
N GLU A 562 56.35 -19.54 -10.91
CA GLU A 562 57.34 -19.62 -9.81
C GLU A 562 57.79 -18.23 -9.31
N THR A 563 57.65 -17.18 -10.11
CA THR A 563 58.03 -15.81 -9.72
C THR A 563 57.19 -15.32 -8.54
N TYR A 564 55.89 -15.64 -8.55
CA TYR A 564 54.97 -15.33 -7.45
C TYR A 564 55.41 -15.98 -6.15
N VAL A 565 55.81 -17.25 -6.23
CA VAL A 565 56.27 -18.03 -5.08
C VAL A 565 57.61 -17.50 -4.57
N SER A 566 58.55 -17.14 -5.46
CA SER A 566 59.84 -16.57 -5.07
C SER A 566 59.68 -15.24 -4.34
N ALA A 567 58.89 -14.32 -4.91
CA ALA A 567 58.62 -13.03 -4.29
C ALA A 567 57.93 -13.16 -2.93
N ALA A 568 56.93 -14.04 -2.81
CA ALA A 568 56.26 -14.30 -1.55
C ALA A 568 57.23 -14.89 -0.51
N ARG A 569 58.14 -15.80 -0.91
CA ARG A 569 59.19 -16.34 -0.03
C ARG A 569 60.15 -15.24 0.45
N GLU A 570 60.54 -14.31 -0.42
CA GLU A 570 61.41 -13.18 -0.05
C GLU A 570 60.74 -12.29 1.01
N ILE A 571 59.47 -11.91 0.80
CA ILE A 571 58.70 -11.10 1.75
C ILE A 571 58.54 -11.84 3.08
N VAL A 572 58.14 -13.11 3.05
CA VAL A 572 57.93 -13.93 4.25
C VAL A 572 59.22 -14.16 5.02
N SER A 573 60.33 -14.38 4.33
CA SER A 573 61.65 -14.53 4.95
C SER A 573 62.09 -13.24 5.65
N ALA A 574 61.81 -12.07 5.07
CA ALA A 574 62.10 -10.79 5.71
C ALA A 574 61.22 -10.53 6.94
N ALA A 575 59.95 -10.93 6.91
CA ALA A 575 59.03 -10.86 8.04
C ALA A 575 59.28 -11.92 9.13
N GLY A 576 60.05 -12.98 8.85
CA GLY A 576 60.16 -14.14 9.73
C GLY A 576 58.86 -14.95 9.86
N GLY A 577 58.03 -14.94 8.81
CA GLY A 577 56.68 -15.49 8.82
C GLY A 577 56.54 -16.90 8.26
N THR A 578 55.30 -17.30 7.96
CA THR A 578 54.96 -18.56 7.29
C THR A 578 54.24 -18.29 5.96
N LEU A 579 54.71 -18.94 4.89
CA LEU A 579 54.05 -18.93 3.60
C LEU A 579 53.13 -20.16 3.48
N VAL A 580 51.89 -19.92 3.08
CA VAL A 580 50.90 -20.96 2.76
C VAL A 580 50.44 -20.73 1.33
N ILE A 581 50.68 -21.70 0.46
CA ILE A 581 50.19 -21.69 -0.93
C ILE A 581 48.91 -22.50 -0.96
N THR A 582 47.84 -21.92 -1.50
CA THR A 582 46.50 -22.52 -1.44
C THR A 582 45.64 -22.16 -2.63
N ASP A 583 44.52 -22.85 -2.74
CA ASP A 583 43.44 -22.55 -3.68
C ASP A 583 42.29 -21.82 -2.96
N PRO A 584 41.44 -21.08 -3.69
CA PRO A 584 40.29 -20.38 -3.13
C PRO A 584 39.30 -21.27 -2.38
N GLU A 585 39.20 -22.57 -2.70
CA GLU A 585 38.23 -23.49 -2.07
C GLU A 585 38.72 -23.97 -0.69
N ASN A 586 40.03 -24.07 -0.48
CA ASN A 586 40.64 -24.49 0.78
C ASN A 586 41.11 -23.33 1.67
N LEU A 587 41.01 -22.09 1.19
CA LEU A 587 41.53 -20.91 1.89
C LEU A 587 40.91 -20.74 3.28
N GLU A 588 39.58 -20.81 3.42
CA GLU A 588 38.92 -20.60 4.71
C GLU A 588 39.39 -21.61 5.75
N LYS A 589 39.53 -22.87 5.31
CA LYS A 589 40.02 -23.98 6.15
C LYS A 589 41.45 -23.75 6.60
N GLN A 590 42.35 -23.40 5.69
CA GLN A 590 43.76 -23.24 6.03
C GLN A 590 44.02 -22.01 6.90
N VAL A 591 43.29 -20.91 6.69
CA VAL A 591 43.38 -19.72 7.54
C VAL A 591 42.94 -20.05 8.98
N VAL A 592 41.79 -20.72 9.13
CA VAL A 592 41.28 -21.13 10.47
C VAL A 592 42.19 -22.19 11.09
N GLN A 593 42.71 -23.13 10.32
CA GLN A 593 43.66 -24.14 10.80
C GLN A 593 44.94 -23.47 11.31
N ARG A 594 45.46 -22.48 10.58
CA ARG A 594 46.68 -21.76 10.97
C ARG A 594 46.52 -20.99 12.27
N TYR A 595 45.33 -20.46 12.54
CA TYR A 595 45.03 -19.80 13.82
C TYR A 595 45.15 -20.77 15.02
N TYR A 596 44.86 -22.06 14.83
CA TYR A 596 44.96 -23.06 15.89
C TYR A 596 46.33 -23.77 15.99
N LEU A 597 47.25 -23.49 15.06
CA LEU A 597 48.60 -24.06 14.99
C LEU A 597 49.66 -23.05 15.41
#